data_AF-A0A960AY90-F1
#
_entry.id   AF-A0A960AY90-F1
#
_cell.length_a   1.000
_cell.length_b   1.000
_cell.length_c   1.000
_cell.angle_alpha   90.00
_cell.angle_beta   90.00
_cell.angle_gamma   90.00
#
_symmetry.space_group_name_H-M   'P 1'
#
loop_
_entity.id
_entity.type
_entity.pdbx_description
1 polymer ?
#
loop_
_entity_poly.entity_id
_entity_poly.type
_entity_poly.pdbx_seq_one_letter_code
_entity_poly.pdbx_strand_id
1 'polypeptide(L)'
;MNGGEEYGEYSVDDETQLQPEDTLDYHGVDDVLDEGFVTRETWSPAQGFGNTVAEEHQGESLEQRIAQETPDVDASGDDWDEDFLDDDEVGDLRSGRLVAADDGDDRFVQDVGIDGAGASAEEAAMHIIDES
;
A
#
# COMPACT_ATOMS: atom_id res chain seq x y z
N MET A 1 27.82 -2.70 60.25
CA MET A 1 26.42 -2.27 60.40
C MET A 1 25.65 -2.92 59.28
N ASN A 2 24.58 -3.63 59.63
CA ASN A 2 23.64 -4.26 58.70
C ASN A 2 22.54 -3.23 58.36
N GLY A 3 22.05 -3.27 57.12
CA GLY A 3 20.97 -2.45 56.58
C GLY A 3 21.24 -2.26 55.09
N GLY A 4 20.64 -2.97 54.14
CA GLY A 4 19.53 -3.91 54.18
C GLY A 4 18.51 -3.44 53.16
N GLU A 5 18.51 -4.00 51.96
CA GLU A 5 17.47 -3.91 50.91
C GLU A 5 17.61 -5.23 50.12
N GLU A 6 16.80 -6.28 50.25
CA GLU A 6 15.37 -6.51 49.98
C GLU A 6 14.95 -6.22 48.53
N TYR A 7 14.78 -7.32 47.78
CA TYR A 7 14.49 -7.37 46.36
C TYR A 7 13.11 -6.80 46.00
N GLY A 8 13.06 -6.06 44.90
CA GLY A 8 11.99 -6.23 43.92
C GLY A 8 12.60 -6.49 42.56
N GLU A 9 13.01 -7.74 42.27
CA GLU A 9 13.45 -8.37 40.98
C GLU A 9 14.36 -7.59 39.99
N TYR A 10 14.69 -6.34 40.27
CA TYR A 10 15.51 -5.44 39.49
C TYR A 10 16.69 -5.03 40.36
N SER A 11 17.91 -5.15 39.83
CA SER A 11 19.11 -4.65 40.49
C SER A 11 19.02 -3.12 40.61
N VAL A 12 19.35 -2.61 41.80
CA VAL A 12 19.42 -1.15 42.11
C VAL A 12 20.79 -0.56 41.74
N ASP A 13 21.67 -1.38 41.18
CA ASP A 13 23.00 -1.00 40.70
C ASP A 13 22.90 -0.48 39.25
N ASP A 14 23.77 0.45 38.86
CA ASP A 14 23.82 1.08 37.51
C ASP A 14 24.09 0.06 36.38
N GLU A 15 24.28 -1.20 36.71
CA GLU A 15 24.54 -2.34 35.82
C GLU A 15 23.41 -2.70 34.82
N THR A 16 22.27 -1.98 34.81
CA THR A 16 21.21 -2.27 33.83
C THR A 16 21.35 -1.50 32.51
N GLN A 17 22.13 -0.42 32.47
CA GLN A 17 22.42 0.35 31.25
C GLN A 17 23.94 0.43 31.04
N LEU A 18 24.41 0.12 29.83
CA LEU A 18 25.84 0.19 29.52
C LEU A 18 26.27 1.66 29.41
N GLN A 19 27.33 2.02 30.10
CA GLN A 19 27.84 3.39 30.09
C GLN A 19 28.60 3.67 28.78
N PRO A 20 28.82 4.96 28.41
CA PRO A 20 29.59 5.31 27.22
C PRO A 20 31.02 4.76 27.24
N GLU A 21 31.59 4.52 28.42
CA GLU A 21 32.89 3.87 28.60
C GLU A 21 32.88 2.36 28.28
N ASP A 22 31.72 1.71 28.39
CA ASP A 22 31.53 0.29 28.07
C ASP A 22 31.17 0.08 26.59
N THR A 23 30.35 0.98 26.02
CA THR A 23 29.89 0.90 24.62
C THR A 23 30.83 1.60 23.65
N LEU A 24 31.65 2.54 24.13
CA LEU A 24 32.39 3.51 23.33
C LEU A 24 31.48 4.35 22.40
N ASP A 25 30.20 4.49 22.74
CA ASP A 25 29.21 5.30 22.02
C ASP A 25 28.73 6.44 22.93
N TYR A 26 28.93 7.69 22.48
CA TYR A 26 28.65 8.89 23.27
C TYR A 26 27.54 9.72 22.62
N HIS A 27 26.38 9.75 23.26
CA HIS A 27 25.18 10.46 22.78
C HIS A 27 25.05 11.91 23.29
N GLY A 28 26.10 12.46 23.93
CA GLY A 28 26.10 13.86 24.35
C GLY A 28 25.86 14.10 25.85
N VAL A 29 25.65 13.04 26.64
CA VAL A 29 25.44 13.06 28.10
C VAL A 29 26.48 12.20 28.81
N ASP A 30 26.80 12.55 30.07
CA ASP A 30 27.79 11.85 30.90
C ASP A 30 27.22 10.51 31.42
N ASP A 31 25.95 10.51 31.81
CA ASP A 31 25.17 9.32 32.19
C ASP A 31 24.08 9.07 31.13
N VAL A 32 23.96 7.83 30.67
CA VAL A 32 22.89 7.39 29.74
C VAL A 32 21.50 7.63 30.31
N LEU A 33 21.34 7.68 31.64
CA LEU A 33 20.07 8.00 32.30
C LEU A 33 19.68 9.48 32.19
N ASP A 34 20.62 10.37 31.83
CA ASP A 34 20.35 11.79 31.62
C ASP A 34 19.83 12.10 30.21
N GLU A 35 19.80 11.11 29.30
CA GLU A 35 19.29 11.32 27.94
C GLU A 35 17.78 11.57 27.93
N GLY A 36 17.39 12.72 27.37
CA GLY A 36 15.99 13.09 27.18
C GLY A 36 15.48 12.69 25.79
N PHE A 37 14.27 12.13 25.71
CA PHE A 37 13.58 11.91 24.44
C PHE A 37 12.63 13.07 24.12
N VAL A 38 12.69 13.58 22.89
CA VAL A 38 11.69 14.53 22.36
C VAL A 38 10.77 13.82 21.38
N THR A 39 9.47 13.95 21.61
CA THR A 39 8.47 13.42 20.66
C THR A 39 8.42 14.29 19.41
N ARG A 40 7.88 13.73 18.32
CA ARG A 40 7.56 14.53 17.14
C ARG A 40 6.63 15.69 17.52
N GLU A 41 7.00 16.91 17.14
CA GLU A 41 6.14 18.09 17.34
C GLU A 41 5.06 18.22 16.26
N THR A 42 5.04 17.30 15.29
CA THR A 42 4.13 17.32 14.16
C THR A 42 2.99 16.32 14.33
N TRP A 43 1.90 16.59 13.61
CA TRP A 43 0.71 15.74 13.60
C TRP A 43 1.06 14.27 13.33
N SER A 44 0.47 13.35 14.10
CA SER A 44 0.61 11.91 13.95
C SER A 44 -0.68 11.31 13.37
N PRO A 45 -0.62 10.20 12.62
CA PRO A 45 -1.81 9.49 12.14
C PRO A 45 -2.76 9.09 13.29
N ALA A 46 -2.22 8.82 14.47
CA ALA A 46 -2.97 8.54 15.69
C ALA A 46 -3.75 9.75 16.26
N GLN A 47 -3.65 10.92 15.63
CA GLN A 47 -4.48 12.09 15.92
C GLN A 47 -5.60 12.27 14.87
N GLY A 48 -5.75 11.33 13.94
CA GLY A 48 -6.83 11.28 12.96
C GLY A 48 -8.12 10.65 13.48
N PHE A 49 -9.05 10.37 12.55
CA PHE A 49 -10.33 9.72 12.82
C PHE A 49 -10.13 8.26 13.26
N GLY A 50 -11.01 7.74 14.13
CA GLY A 50 -11.01 6.33 14.54
C GLY A 50 -10.38 6.05 15.91
N ASN A 51 -10.00 7.09 16.66
CA ASN A 51 -9.40 6.93 17.99
C ASN A 51 -10.43 6.93 19.13
N THR A 52 -11.70 7.19 18.83
CA THR A 52 -12.80 7.12 19.78
C THR A 52 -13.76 5.96 19.45
N VAL A 53 -14.43 5.42 20.47
CA VAL A 53 -15.42 4.33 20.32
C VAL A 53 -16.53 4.70 19.34
N ALA A 54 -16.92 5.97 19.30
CA ALA A 54 -17.95 6.46 18.39
C ALA A 54 -17.49 6.45 16.93
N GLU A 55 -16.25 6.87 16.67
CA GLU A 55 -15.66 6.87 15.33
C GLU A 55 -15.39 5.45 14.83
N GLU A 56 -14.93 4.54 15.70
CA GLU A 56 -14.77 3.12 15.35
C GLU A 56 -16.10 2.52 14.88
N HIS A 57 -17.19 2.80 15.60
CA HIS A 57 -18.51 2.32 15.23
C HIS A 57 -19.06 2.99 13.97
N GLN A 58 -18.70 4.25 13.72
CA GLN A 58 -19.09 4.96 12.51
C GLN A 58 -18.35 4.46 11.27
N GLY A 59 -17.07 4.12 11.44
CA GLY A 59 -16.18 3.78 10.34
C GLY A 59 -15.79 5.00 9.49
N GLU A 60 -14.71 4.83 8.72
CA GLU A 60 -14.20 5.89 7.83
C GLU A 60 -14.98 5.97 6.51
N SER A 61 -15.13 7.18 5.99
CA SER A 61 -15.60 7.42 4.63
C SER A 61 -14.49 7.15 3.60
N LEU A 62 -14.88 6.98 2.34
CA LEU A 62 -13.93 6.79 1.25
C LEU A 62 -13.02 8.02 1.09
N GLU A 63 -13.56 9.23 1.21
CA GLU A 63 -12.82 10.48 1.12
C GLU A 63 -11.78 10.60 2.24
N GLN A 64 -12.11 10.15 3.45
CA GLN A 64 -11.17 10.11 4.57
C GLN A 64 -10.01 9.16 4.32
N ARG A 65 -10.25 8.02 3.67
CA ARG A 65 -9.19 7.07 3.29
C ARG A 65 -8.30 7.61 2.19
N ILE A 66 -8.88 8.26 1.18
CA ILE A 66 -8.12 8.91 0.10
C ILE A 66 -7.22 10.02 0.68
N ALA A 67 -7.70 10.80 1.64
CA ALA A 67 -6.89 11.85 2.27
C ALA A 67 -5.70 11.33 3.09
N GLN A 68 -5.72 10.06 3.49
CA GLN A 68 -4.64 9.40 4.24
C GLN A 68 -3.64 8.67 3.33
N GLU A 69 -4.00 8.48 2.06
CA GLU A 69 -3.15 7.81 1.08
C GLU A 69 -1.92 8.68 0.78
N THR A 70 -0.76 8.02 0.67
CA THR A 70 0.45 8.65 0.12
C THR A 70 0.56 8.18 -1.32
N PRO A 71 0.70 9.09 -2.31
CA PRO A 71 0.89 8.69 -3.70
C PRO A 71 2.08 7.75 -3.84
N ASP A 72 1.89 6.67 -4.59
CA ASP A 72 2.99 5.77 -4.91
C ASP A 72 4.06 6.55 -5.69
N VAL A 73 5.31 6.35 -5.29
CA VAL A 73 6.45 6.84 -6.05
C VAL A 73 6.73 5.84 -7.16
N ASP A 74 6.70 6.30 -8.41
CA ASP A 74 7.13 5.46 -9.52
C ASP A 74 8.62 5.13 -9.34
N ALA A 75 8.92 3.85 -9.17
CA ALA A 75 10.28 3.35 -9.03
C ALA A 75 11.05 3.38 -10.36
N SER A 76 10.35 3.48 -11.49
CA SER A 76 10.88 3.34 -12.83
C SER A 76 11.35 4.68 -13.40
N GLY A 77 10.63 5.77 -13.11
CA GLY A 77 10.92 7.08 -13.71
C GLY A 77 10.81 7.09 -15.24
N ASP A 78 10.38 5.98 -15.84
CA ASP A 78 10.03 5.87 -17.24
C ASP A 78 8.67 6.52 -17.39
N ASP A 79 8.67 7.72 -17.97
CA ASP A 79 7.57 8.10 -18.85
C ASP A 79 7.35 6.90 -19.76
N TRP A 80 6.19 6.26 -19.67
CA TRP A 80 5.84 5.18 -20.57
C TRP A 80 6.05 5.71 -21.99
N ASP A 81 7.08 5.22 -22.69
CA ASP A 81 7.41 5.66 -24.04
C ASP A 81 6.14 5.51 -24.90
N GLU A 82 5.52 6.65 -25.24
CA GLU A 82 4.30 6.71 -26.06
C GLU A 82 4.51 6.04 -27.43
N ASP A 83 5.77 5.87 -27.84
CA ASP A 83 6.21 5.16 -29.05
C ASP A 83 5.88 3.65 -29.03
N PHE A 84 5.51 3.04 -27.90
CA PHE A 84 5.05 1.63 -27.81
C PHE A 84 3.53 1.46 -27.88
N LEU A 85 2.75 2.54 -27.92
CA LEU A 85 1.28 2.48 -27.94
C LEU A 85 0.67 2.72 -29.33
N ASP A 86 1.50 3.04 -30.33
CA ASP A 86 1.08 3.41 -31.69
C ASP A 86 1.32 2.28 -32.71
N ASP A 87 1.39 1.02 -32.26
CA ASP A 87 1.09 -0.08 -33.15
C ASP A 87 -0.41 -0.40 -32.99
N ASP A 88 -1.16 -0.37 -34.09
CA ASP A 88 -2.58 -0.73 -34.10
C ASP A 88 -2.80 -2.23 -33.76
N GLU A 89 -1.97 -2.84 -32.92
CA GLU A 89 -2.06 -4.24 -32.47
C GLU A 89 -3.06 -4.42 -31.32
N VAL A 90 -3.50 -3.33 -30.68
CA VAL A 90 -4.54 -3.34 -29.63
C VAL A 90 -5.71 -2.44 -29.99
N GLY A 91 -6.92 -3.00 -29.95
CA GLY A 91 -8.15 -2.26 -30.22
C GLY A 91 -8.71 -1.54 -28.99
N ASP A 92 -9.23 -0.32 -29.16
CA ASP A 92 -9.95 0.40 -28.09
C ASP A 92 -11.36 -0.14 -27.84
N LEU A 93 -11.96 -0.74 -28.88
CA LEU A 93 -13.32 -1.25 -28.81
C LEU A 93 -13.30 -2.72 -28.41
N ARG A 94 -13.87 -3.02 -27.26
CA ARG A 94 -14.14 -4.39 -26.82
C ARG A 94 -15.13 -5.09 -27.77
N SER A 95 -14.91 -6.37 -28.05
CA SER A 95 -15.88 -7.22 -28.75
C SER A 95 -17.11 -7.56 -27.89
N GLY A 96 -18.24 -7.78 -28.56
CA GLY A 96 -19.49 -8.24 -27.97
C GLY A 96 -19.55 -9.77 -27.79
N ARG A 97 -20.75 -10.32 -27.90
CA ARG A 97 -20.99 -11.76 -27.83
C ARG A 97 -20.52 -12.43 -29.12
N LEU A 98 -19.72 -13.48 -29.00
CA LEU A 98 -19.14 -14.22 -30.13
C LEU A 98 -19.90 -15.51 -30.38
N VAL A 99 -20.35 -15.71 -31.63
CA VAL A 99 -21.05 -16.92 -32.07
C VAL A 99 -20.25 -17.59 -33.17
N ALA A 100 -20.23 -18.92 -33.20
CA ALA A 100 -19.58 -19.68 -34.26
C ALA A 100 -20.12 -19.29 -35.65
N ALA A 101 -19.24 -19.24 -36.65
CA ALA A 101 -19.64 -18.98 -38.02
C ALA A 101 -20.55 -20.10 -38.57
N ASP A 102 -21.55 -19.73 -39.38
CA ASP A 102 -22.54 -20.67 -39.95
C ASP A 102 -21.94 -21.61 -41.02
N ASP A 103 -20.69 -21.38 -41.44
CA ASP A 103 -19.98 -22.19 -42.44
C ASP A 103 -19.38 -23.50 -41.86
N GLY A 104 -19.62 -23.76 -40.56
CA GLY A 104 -19.14 -24.97 -39.88
C GLY A 104 -17.63 -25.00 -39.58
N ASP A 105 -16.93 -23.89 -39.82
CA ASP A 105 -15.55 -23.67 -39.41
C ASP A 105 -15.51 -23.09 -37.99
N ASP A 106 -14.87 -23.79 -37.06
CA ASP A 106 -14.80 -23.43 -35.64
C ASP A 106 -13.66 -22.45 -35.33
N ARG A 107 -12.83 -22.12 -36.33
CA ARG A 107 -11.73 -21.15 -36.20
C ARG A 107 -12.20 -19.71 -36.29
N PHE A 108 -13.40 -19.47 -36.82
CA PHE A 108 -13.96 -18.15 -37.03
C PHE A 108 -15.23 -17.94 -36.21
N VAL A 109 -15.38 -16.74 -35.69
CA VAL A 109 -16.53 -16.33 -34.88
C VAL A 109 -17.04 -14.98 -35.37
N GLN A 110 -18.33 -14.74 -35.18
CA GLN A 110 -19.00 -13.48 -35.51
C GLN A 110 -19.43 -12.76 -34.23
N ASP A 111 -19.08 -11.49 -34.15
CA ASP A 111 -19.60 -10.59 -33.11
C ASP A 111 -21.05 -10.18 -33.44
N VAL A 112 -21.97 -10.48 -32.53
CA VAL A 112 -23.39 -10.14 -32.65
C VAL A 112 -23.83 -9.02 -31.69
N GLY A 113 -22.87 -8.32 -31.08
CA GLY A 113 -23.08 -7.16 -30.22
C GLY A 113 -23.13 -7.48 -28.72
N ILE A 114 -23.29 -6.42 -27.91
CA ILE A 114 -23.24 -6.48 -26.45
C ILE A 114 -24.51 -7.11 -25.87
N ASP A 115 -24.38 -8.22 -25.16
CA ASP A 115 -25.50 -8.93 -24.51
C ASP A 115 -25.74 -8.46 -23.07
N GLY A 116 -25.98 -7.17 -22.86
CA GLY A 116 -26.48 -6.63 -21.59
C GLY A 116 -25.67 -6.99 -20.32
N ALA A 117 -24.35 -7.12 -20.44
CA ALA A 117 -23.38 -7.57 -19.41
C ALA A 117 -23.29 -9.10 -19.15
N GLY A 118 -23.94 -9.94 -19.96
CA GLY A 118 -23.84 -11.40 -19.90
C GLY A 118 -22.64 -12.02 -20.63
N ALA A 119 -21.62 -11.22 -20.96
CA ALA A 119 -20.49 -11.68 -21.74
C ALA A 119 -19.52 -12.54 -20.90
N SER A 120 -18.90 -13.53 -21.56
CA SER A 120 -17.91 -14.40 -20.92
C SER A 120 -16.61 -13.62 -20.60
N ALA A 121 -15.74 -14.20 -19.77
CA ALA A 121 -14.43 -13.61 -19.49
C ALA A 121 -13.55 -13.54 -20.75
N GLU A 122 -13.69 -14.50 -21.66
CA GLU A 122 -12.97 -14.53 -22.93
C GLU A 122 -13.45 -13.42 -23.86
N GLU A 123 -14.77 -13.25 -23.98
CA GLU A 123 -15.37 -12.13 -24.73
C GLU A 123 -15.02 -10.77 -24.12
N ALA A 124 -14.80 -10.70 -22.80
CA ALA A 124 -14.37 -9.49 -22.12
C ALA A 124 -12.91 -9.12 -22.34
N ALA A 125 -12.07 -10.10 -22.68
CA ALA A 125 -10.66 -9.89 -22.94
C ALA A 125 -10.38 -9.51 -24.41
N MET A 126 -11.28 -9.84 -25.34
CA MET A 126 -11.09 -9.60 -26.78
C MET A 126 -11.45 -8.16 -27.19
N HIS A 127 -10.58 -7.56 -28.01
CA HIS A 127 -10.74 -6.21 -28.58
C HIS A 127 -10.68 -6.26 -30.11
N ILE A 128 -11.35 -5.31 -30.76
CA ILE A 128 -11.47 -5.20 -32.21
C ILE A 128 -10.36 -4.28 -32.72
N ILE A 129 -9.49 -4.83 -33.56
CA ILE A 129 -8.48 -4.07 -34.31
C ILE A 129 -9.10 -3.66 -35.65
N ASP A 130 -8.98 -2.38 -36.01
CA ASP A 130 -9.46 -1.88 -37.30
C ASP A 130 -8.48 -2.26 -38.42
N GLU A 131 -9.00 -2.65 -39.58
CA GLU A 131 -8.18 -2.93 -40.75
C GLU A 131 -7.87 -1.60 -41.48
N SER A 132 -6.93 -0.81 -40.94
CA SER A 132 -6.46 0.44 -41.57
C SER A 132 -5.57 0.19 -42.81
#